data_AF-A0A352MAC7-F1
#
_entry.id   AF-A0A352MAC7-F1
#
_cell.length_a   1.000
_cell.length_b   1.000
_cell.length_c   1.000
_cell.angle_alpha   90.00
_cell.angle_beta   90.00
_cell.angle_gamma   90.00
#
_symmetry.space_group_name_H-M   'P 1'
#
loop_
_entity.id
_entity.type
_entity.pdbx_description
1 polymer ?
#
loop_
_entity_poly.entity_id
_entity_poly.type
_entity_poly.pdbx_seq_one_letter_code
_entity_poly.pdbx_strand_id
1 'polypeptide(L)' 'MDKVERQTFGKNERLCRTKLIDEIFENGSVFHTSLFKVVWIISSTDLPSRAQVAVSVPKRSFRLAVTR' A
#
# COMPACT_ATOMS: atom_id res chain seq x y z
N MET A 1 -30.57 -10.60 -6.40
CA MET A 1 -29.45 -10.48 -7.35
C MET A 1 -28.24 -10.05 -6.55
N ASP A 2 -27.46 -11.02 -6.09
CA ASP A 2 -26.21 -10.78 -5.38
C ASP A 2 -25.23 -10.10 -6.35
N LYS A 3 -25.00 -8.81 -6.11
CA LYS A 3 -24.04 -8.02 -6.85
C LYS A 3 -22.66 -8.57 -6.50
N VAL A 4 -22.02 -9.29 -7.41
CA VAL A 4 -20.64 -9.75 -7.23
C VAL A 4 -19.76 -8.51 -7.08
N GLU A 5 -19.40 -8.23 -5.83
CA GLU A 5 -18.61 -7.06 -5.50
C GLU A 5 -17.17 -7.31 -5.92
N ARG A 6 -16.63 -6.42 -6.75
CA ARG A 6 -15.26 -6.53 -7.23
C ARG A 6 -14.33 -6.34 -6.03
N GLN A 7 -13.59 -7.39 -5.68
CA GLN A 7 -12.63 -7.40 -4.57
C GLN A 7 -11.35 -6.61 -4.95
N THR A 8 -11.46 -5.28 -4.95
CA THR A 8 -10.38 -4.35 -5.25
C THR A 8 -10.37 -3.23 -4.22
N PHE A 9 -9.19 -2.72 -3.88
CA PHE A 9 -9.08 -1.57 -2.99
C PHE A 9 -9.84 -0.36 -3.53
N GLY A 10 -10.79 0.10 -2.73
CA GLY A 10 -11.55 1.33 -2.96
C GLY A 10 -10.68 2.57 -2.79
N LYS A 11 -11.23 3.75 -3.12
CA LYS A 11 -10.51 5.02 -3.04
C LYS A 11 -9.96 5.31 -1.64
N ASN A 12 -10.73 4.98 -0.60
CA ASN A 12 -10.36 5.24 0.79
C ASN A 12 -9.31 4.27 1.32
N GLU A 13 -9.12 3.13 0.67
CA GLU A 13 -8.14 2.10 1.06
C GLU A 13 -6.80 2.26 0.32
N ARG A 14 -6.73 3.12 -0.70
CA ARG A 14 -5.50 3.38 -1.44
C ARG A 14 -4.72 4.50 -0.78
N LEU A 15 -3.48 4.20 -0.40
CA LEU A 15 -2.54 5.21 0.07
C LEU A 15 -1.93 5.93 -1.14
N CYS A 16 -2.38 7.16 -1.41
CA CYS A 16 -1.90 7.95 -2.56
C CYS A 16 -1.15 9.23 -2.19
N ARG A 17 -1.17 9.64 -0.92
CA ARG A 17 -0.55 10.91 -0.48
C ARG A 17 0.95 10.71 -0.30
N THR A 18 1.76 11.34 -1.15
CA THR A 18 3.22 11.22 -1.13
C THR A 18 3.81 11.53 0.24
N LYS A 19 3.37 12.61 0.90
CA LYS A 19 3.85 12.96 2.27
C LYS A 19 3.64 11.84 3.30
N LEU A 20 2.51 11.14 3.24
CA LEU A 20 2.26 10.01 4.16
C LEU A 20 3.13 8.80 3.81
N ILE A 21 3.38 8.59 2.51
CA ILE A 21 4.26 7.51 2.06
C ILE A 21 5.69 7.80 2.54
N ASP A 22 6.18 9.03 2.37
CA ASP A 22 7.50 9.46 2.84
C ASP A 22 7.62 9.29 4.37
N GLU A 23 6.61 9.73 5.13
CA GLU A 23 6.54 9.54 6.60
C GLU A 23 6.61 8.06 7.00
N ILE A 24 5.90 7.18 6.29
CA ILE A 24 5.95 5.73 6.51
C ILE A 24 7.36 5.18 6.24
N PHE A 25 8.06 5.68 5.21
CA PHE A 25 9.43 5.24 4.92
C PHE A 25 10.46 5.77 5.92
N GLU A 26 10.24 6.94 6.49
CA GLU A 26 11.15 7.56 7.48
C GLU A 26 10.94 7.02 8.90
N ASN A 27 9.69 6.90 9.35
CA ASN A 27 9.33 6.61 10.75
C ASN A 27 8.62 5.26 10.93
N GLY A 28 8.32 4.55 9.84
CA GLY A 28 7.59 3.30 9.89
C GLY A 28 8.42 2.12 10.37
N SER A 29 7.72 1.14 10.91
CA SER A 29 8.27 -0.18 11.19
C SER A 29 8.39 -1.00 9.91
N VAL A 30 9.41 -1.86 9.86
CA VAL A 30 9.69 -2.70 8.70
C VAL A 30 9.70 -4.16 9.12
N PHE A 31 9.05 -5.01 8.32
CA PHE A 31 9.29 -6.45 8.38
C PHE A 31 9.43 -7.03 6.98
N HIS A 32 10.09 -8.19 6.92
CA HIS A 32 10.39 -8.88 5.69
C HIS A 32 9.69 -10.24 5.69
N THR A 33 9.15 -10.59 4.54
CA THR A 33 8.69 -11.94 4.22
C THR A 33 9.60 -12.48 3.10
N SER A 34 9.43 -13.75 2.72
CA SER A 34 10.17 -14.33 1.59
C SER A 34 9.94 -13.60 0.26
N LEU A 35 8.83 -12.87 0.13
CA LEU A 35 8.41 -12.24 -1.13
C LEU A 35 8.34 -10.70 -1.05
N PHE A 36 8.14 -10.14 0.14
CA PHE A 36 7.85 -8.72 0.31
C PHE A 36 8.63 -8.09 1.46
N LYS A 37 9.03 -6.84 1.24
CA LYS A 37 9.35 -5.89 2.32
C LYS A 37 8.09 -5.08 2.60
N VAL A 38 7.59 -5.12 3.82
CA VAL A 38 6.43 -4.35 4.24
C VAL A 38 6.90 -3.24 5.18
N VAL A 39 6.53 -2.00 4.85
CA VAL A 39 6.79 -0.81 5.66
C VAL A 39 5.44 -0.25 6.09
N TRP A 40 5.27 0.01 7.38
CA TRP A 40 3.97 0.37 7.94
C TRP A 40 4.11 1.27 9.18
N ILE A 41 3.05 2.02 9.47
CA ILE A 41 2.93 2.82 10.70
C ILE A 41 1.48 2.76 11.18
N ILE A 42 1.27 2.88 12.48
CA ILE A 42 -0.07 3.08 13.05
C ILE A 42 -0.37 4.56 12.97
N SER A 43 -1.44 4.93 12.26
CA SER A 43 -1.87 6.32 12.23
C SER A 43 -2.46 6.71 13.58
N SER A 44 -2.03 7.85 14.12
CA SER A 44 -2.62 8.48 15.30
C SER A 44 -3.94 9.21 15.00
N THR A 45 -4.27 9.38 13.72
CA THR A 45 -5.48 10.08 13.25
C THR A 45 -6.47 9.07 12.67
N ASP A 46 -7.76 9.39 12.78
CA ASP A 46 -8.80 8.62 12.12
C ASP A 46 -8.59 8.57 10.60
N LEU A 47 -8.54 7.35 10.09
CA LEU A 47 -8.43 7.06 8.68
C LEU A 47 -9.81 6.82 8.06
N PRO A 48 -10.01 7.15 6.77
CA PRO A 48 -11.27 6.89 6.08
C PRO A 48 -11.56 5.39 5.85
N SER A 49 -10.60 4.52 6.17
CA SER A 49 -10.70 3.06 6.14
C SER A 49 -9.86 2.48 7.29
N ARG A 50 -10.05 1.18 7.59
CA ARG A 50 -9.23 0.49 8.60
C ARG A 50 -7.73 0.48 8.29
N ALA A 51 -7.39 0.45 7.01
CA ALA A 51 -6.02 0.50 6.52
C ALA A 51 -5.97 1.14 5.12
N GLN A 52 -4.87 1.84 4.86
CA GLN A 52 -4.53 2.36 3.54
C GLN A 52 -3.26 1.69 3.03
N VAL A 53 -3.26 1.25 1.78
CA VAL A 53 -2.19 0.44 1.19
C VAL A 53 -1.67 1.06 -0.09
N ALA A 54 -0.35 1.03 -0.27
CA ALA A 54 0.34 1.27 -1.52
C ALA A 54 1.28 0.10 -1.81
N VAL A 55 1.44 -0.25 -3.09
CA VAL A 55 2.39 -1.27 -3.54
C VAL A 55 3.45 -0.58 -4.40
N SER A 56 4.71 -0.77 -4.05
CA SER A 56 5.85 -0.24 -4.81
C SER A 56 6.62 -1.40 -5.45
N VAL A 57 6.79 -1.34 -6.78
CA VAL A 57 7.50 -2.35 -7.55
C VAL A 57 8.74 -1.73 -8.18
N PRO A 58 9.96 -2.25 -7.92
CA PRO A 58 11.18 -1.68 -8.44
C PRO A 58 11.28 -1.89 -9.95
N LYS A 59 11.40 -0.79 -10.71
CA LYS A 59 11.57 -0.80 -12.18
C LYS A 59 12.80 -1.58 -12.65
N ARG A 60 13.84 -1.68 -11.82
CA ARG A 60 15.09 -2.38 -12.13
C ARG A 60 14.88 -3.90 -12.24
N SER A 61 14.16 -4.49 -11.31
CA SER A 61 13.91 -5.94 -11.28
C SER A 61 12.74 -6.33 -12.19
N PHE A 62 11.69 -5.49 -12.25
CA PHE A 62 10.51 -5.73 -13.07
C PHE A 62 10.49 -4.74 -14.24
N ARG A 63 11.26 -5.02 -15.29
CA ARG A 63 11.45 -4.07 -16.40
C ARG A 63 10.19 -3.83 -17.22
N LEU A 64 9.39 -4.88 -17.44
CA LEU A 64 8.17 -4.84 -18.27
C LEU A 64 7.00 -4.23 -17.50
N ALA A 65 6.25 -3.34 -18.14
CA ALA A 65 5.12 -2.65 -17.53
C ALA A 65 3.95 -3.57 -17.17
N VAL A 66 3.73 -4.62 -17.96
CA VAL A 66 2.68 -5.60 -17.71
C VAL A 66 2.98 -6.52 -16.53
N THR A 67 4.25 -6.65 -16.14
CA THR A 67 4.68 -7.52 -15.02
C THR A 67 4.72 -6.79 -13.68
N ARG A 68 4.85 -5.46 -13.68
CA ARG A 68 4.78 -4.62 -12.48
C ARG A 68 3.33 -4.21 -12.21
#